data_AF-A0AAD5L3Y1-F1
#
_entry.id   AF-A0AAD5L3Y1-F1
#
_cell.length_a   1.000
_cell.length_b   1.000
_cell.length_c   1.000
_cell.angle_alpha   90.00
_cell.angle_beta   90.00
_cell.angle_gamma   90.00
#
_symmetry.space_group_name_H-M   'P 1'
#
loop_
_entity.id
_entity.type
_entity.pdbx_description
1 polymer ?
#
loop_
_entity_poly.entity_id
_entity_poly.type
_entity_poly.pdbx_seq_one_letter_code
_entity_poly.pdbx_strand_id
1 'polypeptide(L)'
;MPNDIKINRRYETYEDTSMMYSHQWEKAQKLAREHLFKAATRQKKYYDNNTKMVKYNVGDYVLLKAPPTAGKFILRWNEPFQVTRSYSDVNYEIHQHVENKKLKSIVHANRLKLYTPRKEETMKKEITNNATTVPEKFKQTAAHQFQKRRREDRRNKIRTSK
;
A
#
# COMPACT_ATOMS: atom_id res chain seq x y z
N MET A 1 -70.37 -32.93 -32.95
CA MET A 1 -70.65 -31.67 -32.24
C MET A 1 -69.67 -30.62 -32.74
N PRO A 2 -70.11 -29.45 -33.21
CA PRO A 2 -69.21 -28.42 -33.73
C PRO A 2 -68.51 -27.70 -32.56
N ASN A 3 -67.20 -27.48 -32.70
CA ASN A 3 -66.36 -26.79 -31.74
C ASN A 3 -66.67 -25.28 -31.71
N ASP A 4 -67.51 -24.84 -30.79
CA ASP A 4 -67.66 -23.41 -30.45
C ASP A 4 -66.69 -23.02 -29.33
N ILE A 5 -65.39 -23.09 -29.61
CA ILE A 5 -64.41 -22.34 -28.81
C ILE A 5 -64.24 -20.99 -29.52
N LYS A 6 -65.13 -20.05 -29.18
CA LYS A 6 -64.91 -18.63 -29.49
C LYS A 6 -63.70 -18.17 -28.68
N ILE A 7 -62.50 -18.39 -29.22
CA ILE A 7 -61.28 -17.76 -28.71
C ILE A 7 -61.49 -16.27 -28.94
N ASN A 8 -61.80 -15.55 -27.87
CA ASN A 8 -61.91 -14.11 -27.86
C ASN A 8 -60.52 -13.57 -28.19
N ARG A 9 -60.33 -13.28 -29.48
CA ARG A 9 -59.07 -13.00 -30.13
C ARG A 9 -58.61 -11.59 -29.75
N ARG A 10 -58.03 -11.47 -28.56
CA ARG A 10 -57.46 -10.23 -28.02
C ARG A 10 -56.12 -9.88 -28.71
N TYR A 11 -56.08 -9.86 -30.04
CA TYR A 11 -54.88 -9.55 -30.84
C TYR A 11 -54.75 -8.05 -31.19
N GLU A 12 -55.61 -7.17 -30.67
CA GLU A 12 -55.62 -5.76 -31.07
C GLU A 12 -54.72 -4.83 -30.22
N THR A 13 -53.89 -5.33 -29.28
CA THR A 13 -53.03 -4.46 -28.43
C THR A 13 -51.55 -4.85 -28.36
N TYR A 14 -51.08 -5.77 -29.20
CA TYR A 14 -49.71 -6.29 -29.13
C TYR A 14 -48.68 -5.39 -29.84
N GLU A 15 -49.07 -4.77 -30.96
CA GLU A 15 -48.16 -3.90 -31.71
C GLU A 15 -47.89 -2.58 -30.96
N ASP A 16 -48.91 -2.02 -30.29
CA ASP A 16 -48.81 -0.76 -29.55
C ASP A 16 -47.97 -0.91 -28.26
N THR A 17 -48.12 -2.02 -27.55
CA THR A 17 -47.30 -2.30 -26.35
C THR A 17 -45.84 -2.54 -26.71
N SER A 18 -45.56 -3.30 -27.79
CA SER A 18 -44.20 -3.54 -28.28
C SER A 18 -43.51 -2.25 -28.74
N MET A 19 -44.23 -1.39 -29.48
CA MET A 19 -43.73 -0.07 -29.88
C MET A 19 -43.45 0.83 -28.68
N MET A 20 -44.36 0.85 -27.70
CA MET A 20 -44.17 1.62 -26.46
C MET A 20 -42.92 1.18 -25.70
N TYR A 21 -42.70 -0.14 -25.52
CA TYR A 21 -41.51 -0.65 -24.84
C TYR A 21 -40.23 -0.34 -25.62
N SER A 22 -40.23 -0.46 -26.94
CA SER A 22 -39.09 -0.12 -27.79
C SER A 22 -38.72 1.36 -27.65
N HIS A 23 -39.72 2.25 -27.67
CA HIS A 23 -39.52 3.69 -27.47
C HIS A 23 -38.98 4.02 -26.07
N GLN A 24 -39.53 3.38 -25.02
CA GLN A 24 -39.05 3.56 -23.65
C GLN A 24 -37.61 3.05 -23.49
N TRP A 25 -37.27 1.92 -24.10
CA TRP A 25 -35.93 1.36 -24.09
C TRP A 25 -34.94 2.27 -24.80
N GLU A 26 -35.28 2.76 -25.99
CA GLU A 26 -34.43 3.70 -26.75
C GLU A 26 -34.18 4.98 -25.94
N LYS A 27 -35.24 5.53 -25.31
CA LYS A 27 -35.13 6.70 -24.44
C LYS A 27 -34.21 6.44 -23.24
N ALA A 28 -34.38 5.29 -22.57
CA ALA A 28 -33.53 4.90 -21.44
C ALA A 28 -32.07 4.72 -21.86
N GLN A 29 -31.83 4.09 -23.01
CA GLN A 29 -30.49 3.90 -23.57
C GLN A 29 -29.83 5.24 -23.91
N LYS A 30 -30.57 6.17 -24.53
CA LYS A 30 -30.08 7.51 -24.84
C LYS A 30 -29.69 8.26 -23.56
N LEU A 31 -30.55 8.26 -22.55
CA LEU A 31 -30.26 8.87 -21.26
C LEU A 31 -29.02 8.24 -20.60
N ALA A 32 -28.94 6.90 -20.59
CA ALA A 32 -27.78 6.20 -20.04
C ALA A 32 -26.48 6.62 -20.74
N ARG A 33 -26.46 6.72 -22.08
CA ARG A 33 -25.29 7.16 -22.84
C ARG A 33 -24.90 8.60 -22.51
N GLU A 34 -25.86 9.52 -22.42
CA GLU A 34 -25.61 10.91 -22.05
C GLU A 34 -25.00 11.03 -20.65
N HIS A 35 -25.53 10.28 -19.68
CA HIS A 35 -24.99 10.26 -18.32
C HIS A 35 -23.61 9.62 -18.25
N LEU A 36 -23.37 8.51 -18.95
CA LEU A 36 -22.06 7.87 -19.03
C LEU A 36 -21.02 8.82 -19.63
N PHE A 37 -21.37 9.55 -20.70
CA PHE A 37 -20.48 10.54 -21.30
C PHE A 37 -20.15 11.68 -20.32
N LYS A 38 -21.16 12.23 -19.65
CA LYS A 38 -20.98 13.27 -18.61
C LYS A 38 -20.14 12.76 -17.44
N ALA A 39 -20.31 11.51 -17.02
CA ALA A 39 -19.52 10.91 -15.95
C ALA A 39 -18.06 10.69 -16.37
N ALA A 40 -17.83 10.12 -17.55
CA ALA A 40 -16.49 9.87 -18.10
C ALA A 40 -15.70 11.18 -18.30
N THR A 41 -16.34 12.22 -18.83
CA THR A 41 -15.71 13.54 -19.00
C THR A 41 -15.32 14.17 -17.67
N ARG A 42 -16.18 14.08 -16.65
CA ARG A 42 -15.85 14.52 -15.27
C ARG A 42 -14.69 13.72 -14.70
N GLN A 43 -14.73 12.39 -14.82
CA GLN A 43 -13.69 11.50 -14.30
C GLN A 43 -12.32 11.80 -14.94
N LYS A 44 -12.29 11.98 -16.26
CA LYS A 44 -11.08 12.38 -17.00
C LYS A 44 -10.53 13.71 -16.47
N LYS A 45 -11.38 14.74 -16.34
CA LYS A 45 -10.97 16.04 -15.82
C LYS A 45 -10.35 15.95 -14.42
N TYR A 46 -10.98 15.20 -13.50
CA TYR A 46 -10.44 15.02 -12.15
C TYR A 46 -9.13 14.24 -12.15
N TYR A 47 -9.03 13.21 -13.00
CA TYR A 47 -7.81 12.42 -13.12
C TYR A 47 -6.66 13.27 -13.64
N ASP A 48 -6.85 13.97 -14.76
CA ASP A 48 -5.82 14.79 -15.40
C ASP A 48 -5.34 15.91 -14.46
N ASN A 49 -6.24 16.53 -13.70
CA ASN A 49 -5.90 17.60 -12.75
C ASN A 49 -5.10 17.09 -11.53
N ASN A 50 -5.42 15.89 -11.02
CA ASN A 50 -4.81 15.37 -9.79
C ASN A 50 -3.58 14.48 -10.07
N THR A 51 -3.33 14.11 -11.33
CA THR A 51 -2.22 13.23 -11.69
C THR A 51 -0.92 14.02 -11.73
N LYS A 52 -0.16 13.94 -10.64
CA LYS A 52 1.22 14.42 -10.60
C LYS A 52 2.14 13.28 -10.98
N MET A 53 2.98 13.51 -12.00
CA MET A 53 4.06 12.58 -12.32
C MET A 53 5.11 12.65 -11.21
N VAL A 54 5.17 11.62 -10.38
CA VAL A 54 6.21 11.47 -9.35
C VAL A 54 7.27 10.56 -9.92
N LYS A 55 8.51 11.06 -10.00
CA LYS A 55 9.69 10.27 -10.38
C LYS A 55 10.48 9.92 -9.13
N TYR A 56 10.95 8.67 -9.08
CA TYR A 56 11.84 8.19 -8.04
C TYR A 56 13.19 7.84 -8.64
N ASN A 57 14.26 8.10 -7.90
CA ASN A 57 15.61 7.73 -8.29
C ASN A 57 16.01 6.40 -7.65
N VAL A 58 16.97 5.71 -8.27
CA VAL A 58 17.58 4.53 -7.67
C VAL A 58 18.31 4.94 -6.39
N GLY A 59 18.03 4.24 -5.29
CA GLY A 59 18.55 4.56 -3.96
C GLY A 59 17.55 5.27 -3.04
N ASP A 60 16.47 5.83 -3.58
CA ASP A 60 15.43 6.48 -2.77
C ASP A 60 14.70 5.45 -1.90
N TYR A 61 14.33 5.88 -0.69
CA TYR A 61 13.45 5.10 0.18
C TYR A 61 12.00 5.48 -0.06
N VAL A 62 11.14 4.47 -0.22
CA VAL A 62 9.72 4.63 -0.53
C VAL A 62 8.86 3.69 0.32
N LEU A 63 7.67 4.12 0.67
CA LEU A 63 6.65 3.33 1.34
C LEU A 63 5.74 2.68 0.31
N LEU A 64 5.38 1.42 0.53
CA LEU A 64 4.47 0.66 -0.34
C LEU A 64 3.04 0.68 0.19
N LYS A 65 2.08 1.04 -0.66
CA LYS A 65 0.65 1.02 -0.33
C LYS A 65 0.10 -0.41 -0.30
N ALA A 66 -0.56 -0.77 0.80
CA ALA A 66 -1.27 -2.03 0.96
C ALA A 66 -2.43 -2.18 -0.07
N PRO A 67 -2.78 -3.41 -0.47
CA PRO A 67 -3.89 -3.65 -1.39
C PRO A 67 -5.23 -3.24 -0.76
N PRO A 68 -6.26 -2.92 -1.58
CA PRO A 68 -7.58 -2.47 -1.09
C PRO A 68 -8.31 -3.51 -0.24
N THR A 69 -8.01 -4.79 -0.43
CA THR A 69 -8.60 -5.93 0.30
C THR A 69 -8.10 -6.06 1.73
N ALA A 70 -7.15 -5.22 2.15
CA ALA A 70 -6.63 -5.26 3.50
C ALA A 70 -7.66 -4.69 4.50
N GLY A 71 -7.78 -5.32 5.67
CA GLY A 71 -8.85 -5.06 6.65
C GLY A 71 -8.91 -3.64 7.22
N LYS A 72 -9.97 -3.35 7.99
CA LYS A 72 -10.34 -1.99 8.48
C LYS A 72 -9.28 -1.31 9.37
N PHE A 73 -8.35 -2.07 9.95
CA PHE A 73 -7.31 -1.59 10.89
C PHE A 73 -5.89 -2.02 10.50
N ILE A 74 -5.55 -1.93 9.22
CA ILE A 74 -4.20 -2.21 8.73
C ILE A 74 -3.41 -0.92 8.46
N LEU A 75 -2.10 -1.00 8.66
CA LEU A 75 -1.17 0.04 8.19
C LEU A 75 -1.22 0.08 6.66
N ARG A 76 -1.81 1.15 6.11
CA ARG A 76 -1.99 1.30 4.65
C ARG A 76 -0.67 1.51 3.90
N TRP A 77 0.37 1.96 4.59
CA TRP A 77 1.69 2.20 4.05
C TRP A 77 2.67 1.32 4.83
N ASN A 78 3.27 0.38 4.11
CA ASN A 78 4.25 -0.54 4.66
C ASN A 78 5.60 0.16 4.79
N GLU A 79 6.47 -0.47 5.58
CA GLU A 79 7.86 -0.11 5.87
C GLU A 79 8.66 0.49 4.69
N PRO A 80 9.73 1.25 4.94
CA PRO A 80 10.55 1.81 3.87
C PRO A 80 11.24 0.72 3.06
N PHE A 81 10.96 0.71 1.75
CA PHE A 81 11.63 -0.07 0.72
C PHE A 81 12.63 0.82 -0.01
N GLN A 82 13.70 0.23 -0.54
CA GLN A 82 14.65 0.95 -1.37
C GLN A 82 14.37 0.69 -2.86
N VAL A 83 14.34 1.75 -3.66
CA VAL A 83 14.26 1.64 -5.12
C VAL A 83 15.58 1.12 -5.66
N THR A 84 15.56 -0.04 -6.30
CA THR A 84 16.78 -0.70 -6.83
C THR A 84 16.96 -0.42 -8.32
N ARG A 85 15.87 -0.33 -9.08
CA ARG A 85 15.91 -0.13 -10.53
C ARG A 85 14.64 0.57 -11.00
N SER A 86 14.75 1.46 -11.99
CA SER A 86 13.62 1.98 -12.75
C SER A 86 13.46 1.18 -14.06
N TYR A 87 12.26 0.69 -14.33
CA TYR A 87 11.93 0.05 -15.61
C TYR A 87 11.30 1.05 -16.59
N SER A 88 10.52 1.98 -16.06
CA SER A 88 9.84 3.05 -16.81
C SER A 88 9.62 4.23 -15.87
N ASP A 89 9.09 5.34 -16.38
CA ASP A 89 8.65 6.49 -15.56
C ASP A 89 7.57 6.09 -14.53
N VAL A 90 6.93 4.94 -14.73
CA VAL A 90 5.77 4.50 -13.95
C VAL A 90 6.03 3.23 -13.13
N ASN A 91 6.99 2.39 -13.52
CA ASN A 91 7.23 1.09 -12.88
C ASN A 91 8.62 1.00 -12.29
N TYR A 92 8.69 0.64 -11.01
CA TYR A 92 9.92 0.61 -10.22
C TYR A 92 10.13 -0.74 -9.55
N GLU A 93 11.37 -1.20 -9.48
CA GLU A 93 11.79 -2.34 -8.66
C GLU A 93 12.08 -1.84 -7.25
N ILE A 94 11.38 -2.41 -6.28
CA ILE A 94 11.61 -2.13 -4.86
C ILE A 94 12.12 -3.38 -4.14
N HIS A 95 12.97 -3.18 -3.14
CA HIS A 95 13.47 -4.23 -2.27
C HIS A 95 13.34 -3.84 -0.79
N GLN A 96 13.06 -4.81 0.07
CA GLN A 96 13.00 -4.64 1.53
C GLN A 96 14.29 -5.13 2.20
N HIS A 97 14.94 -4.26 2.98
CA HIS A 97 16.23 -4.56 3.63
C HIS A 97 16.08 -5.23 5.02
N VAL A 98 14.96 -5.87 5.34
CA VAL A 98 14.69 -6.23 6.74
C VAL A 98 15.22 -7.63 7.10
N GLU A 99 15.21 -8.63 6.20
CA GLU A 99 15.57 -10.01 6.60
C GLU A 99 16.09 -10.87 5.44
N ASN A 100 17.35 -10.70 4.99
CA ASN A 100 18.13 -11.63 4.12
C ASN A 100 17.44 -12.26 2.87
N LYS A 101 16.21 -11.86 2.55
CA LYS A 101 15.37 -12.31 1.45
C LYS A 101 15.18 -11.11 0.56
N LYS A 102 15.77 -11.20 -0.62
CA LYS A 102 15.60 -10.21 -1.69
C LYS A 102 14.24 -10.42 -2.33
N LEU A 103 13.17 -10.06 -1.63
CA LEU A 103 11.85 -9.95 -2.23
C LEU A 103 11.85 -8.72 -3.13
N LYS A 104 12.09 -8.98 -4.41
CA LYS A 104 12.01 -7.98 -5.47
C LYS A 104 10.58 -7.93 -5.96
N SER A 105 10.00 -6.74 -5.96
CA SER A 105 8.66 -6.53 -6.50
C SER A 105 8.68 -5.36 -7.47
N ILE A 106 8.01 -5.54 -8.60
CA ILE A 106 7.79 -4.49 -9.58
C ILE A 106 6.47 -3.82 -9.23
N VAL A 107 6.54 -2.52 -8.94
CA VAL A 107 5.42 -1.75 -8.43
C VAL A 107 5.24 -0.48 -9.23
N HIS A 108 3.98 -0.16 -9.52
CA HIS A 108 3.58 1.09 -10.17
C HIS A 108 3.73 2.28 -9.21
N ALA A 109 4.17 3.44 -9.70
CA ALA A 109 4.46 4.68 -8.97
C ALA A 109 3.31 5.12 -8.05
N ASN A 110 2.05 5.04 -8.50
CA ASN A 110 0.84 5.32 -7.70
C ASN A 110 0.72 4.53 -6.37
N ARG A 111 1.42 3.40 -6.23
CA ARG A 111 1.46 2.61 -4.99
C ARG A 111 2.65 2.95 -4.11
N LEU A 112 3.53 3.83 -4.55
CA LEU A 112 4.72 4.26 -3.84
C LEU A 112 4.50 5.66 -3.26
N LYS A 113 5.21 5.95 -2.18
CA LYS A 113 5.28 7.28 -1.58
C LYS A 113 6.70 7.49 -1.06
N LEU A 114 7.29 8.65 -1.31
CA LEU A 114 8.63 8.95 -0.80
C LEU A 114 8.65 8.86 0.73
N TYR A 115 9.62 8.15 1.28
CA TYR A 115 9.80 8.03 2.72
C TYR A 115 10.54 9.26 3.24
N THR A 116 9.94 9.94 4.21
CA THR A 116 10.58 11.05 4.93
C THR A 116 10.91 10.55 6.34
N PRO A 117 12.20 10.45 6.71
CA PRO A 117 12.58 9.99 8.03
C PRO A 117 12.08 10.95 9.10
N ARG A 118 11.80 10.42 10.29
CA ARG A 118 11.46 11.29 11.44
C ARG A 118 12.72 12.05 11.86
N LYS A 119 12.59 13.33 12.23
CA LYS A 119 13.74 14.20 12.63
C LYS A 119 14.66 13.59 13.71
N GLU A 120 14.20 12.65 14.51
CA GLU A 120 15.02 11.99 15.53
C GLU A 120 15.92 10.88 14.94
N GLU A 121 15.54 10.30 13.80
CA GLU A 121 16.29 9.23 13.13
C GLU A 121 17.48 9.80 12.34
N THR A 122 17.37 11.04 11.84
CA THR A 122 18.49 11.74 11.20
C THR A 122 19.61 11.99 12.19
N MET A 123 19.28 12.42 13.42
CA MET A 123 20.26 12.63 14.50
C MET A 123 20.98 11.33 14.87
N LYS A 124 20.27 10.20 14.96
CA LYS A 124 20.87 8.89 15.26
C LYS A 124 21.80 8.40 14.16
N LYS A 125 21.42 8.58 12.89
CA LYS A 125 22.24 8.21 11.71
C LYS A 125 23.53 9.05 11.63
N GLU A 126 23.45 10.34 11.93
CA GLU A 126 24.61 11.23 11.96
C GLU A 126 25.59 10.85 13.09
N ILE A 127 25.08 10.49 14.27
CA ILE A 127 25.91 10.02 15.39
C ILE A 127 26.59 8.68 15.06
N THR A 128 25.90 7.75 14.39
CA THR A 128 26.49 6.45 13.99
C THR A 128 27.52 6.57 12.87
N ASN A 129 27.33 7.48 11.91
CA ASN A 129 28.24 7.65 10.77
C ASN A 129 29.54 8.37 11.18
N ASN A 130 29.48 9.24 12.19
CA ASN A 130 30.66 9.96 12.68
C ASN A 130 31.47 9.17 13.72
N ALA A 131 30.98 8.02 14.19
CA ALA A 131 31.65 7.18 15.18
C ALA A 131 32.67 6.18 14.60
N THR A 132 32.94 6.18 13.29
CA THR A 132 33.85 5.20 12.64
C THR A 132 35.33 5.62 12.61
N THR A 133 35.74 6.72 13.26
CA THR A 133 37.17 7.10 13.33
C THR A 133 37.69 7.28 14.76
N VAL A 134 37.71 6.22 15.57
CA VAL A 134 38.54 6.13 16.80
C VAL A 134 38.96 4.66 17.04
N PRO A 135 40.24 4.36 17.37
CA PRO A 135 40.85 3.04 17.22
C PRO A 135 40.48 1.99 18.29
N GLU A 136 40.74 0.74 17.91
CA GLU A 136 40.26 -0.55 18.41
C GLU A 136 40.77 -1.00 19.81
N LYS A 137 40.95 -0.11 20.80
CA LYS A 137 41.55 -0.48 22.11
C LYS A 137 40.64 -0.46 23.34
N PHE A 138 39.32 -0.31 23.22
CA PHE A 138 38.45 -0.17 24.40
C PHE A 138 37.25 -1.14 24.50
N LYS A 139 37.39 -2.41 24.06
CA LYS A 139 36.31 -3.41 24.19
C LYS A 139 36.52 -4.51 25.24
N GLN A 140 37.58 -4.48 26.05
CA GLN A 140 37.88 -5.61 26.97
C GLN A 140 37.66 -5.36 28.48
N THR A 141 37.40 -4.14 28.95
CA THR A 141 37.52 -3.85 30.40
C THR A 141 36.23 -3.94 31.23
N ALA A 142 35.03 -3.96 30.62
CA ALA A 142 33.77 -3.96 31.41
C ALA A 142 33.26 -5.36 31.82
N ALA A 143 33.50 -6.41 31.02
CA ALA A 143 33.02 -7.77 31.34
C ALA A 143 33.82 -8.43 32.49
N HIS A 144 35.06 -8.01 32.71
CA HIS A 144 35.93 -8.59 33.73
C HIS A 144 35.65 -8.04 35.15
N GLN A 145 35.06 -6.84 35.25
CA GLN A 145 34.76 -6.21 36.55
C GLN A 145 33.43 -6.66 37.16
N PHE A 146 32.45 -7.10 36.35
CA PHE A 146 31.14 -7.55 36.86
C PHE A 146 31.16 -8.97 37.46
N GLN A 147 32.08 -9.84 37.01
CA GLN A 147 32.19 -11.21 37.52
C GLN A 147 32.91 -11.31 38.87
N LYS A 148 33.77 -10.32 39.23
CA LYS A 148 34.49 -10.33 40.52
C LYS A 148 33.59 -9.92 41.71
N ARG A 149 32.67 -8.96 41.55
CA ARG A 149 31.77 -8.52 42.63
C ARG A 149 30.79 -9.59 43.12
N ARG A 150 30.26 -10.45 42.23
CA ARG A 150 29.31 -11.52 42.60
C ARG A 150 29.92 -12.67 43.41
N ARG A 151 31.26 -12.78 43.46
CA ARG A 151 31.97 -13.81 44.25
C ARG A 151 32.32 -13.32 45.66
N GLU A 152 32.57 -12.02 45.86
CA GLU A 152 32.82 -11.42 47.18
C GLU A 152 31.57 -11.44 48.08
N ASP A 153 30.40 -11.06 47.56
CA ASP A 153 29.16 -10.93 48.35
C ASP A 153 28.64 -12.27 48.91
N ARG A 154 28.92 -13.39 48.21
CA ARG A 154 28.57 -14.74 48.71
C ARG A 154 29.51 -15.24 49.81
N ARG A 155 30.76 -14.75 49.87
CA ARG A 155 31.74 -15.15 50.89
C ARG A 155 31.51 -14.41 52.22
N ASN A 156 31.11 -13.14 52.17
CA ASN A 156 30.84 -12.36 53.39
C ASN A 156 29.52 -12.75 54.09
N LYS A 157 28.54 -13.29 53.34
CA LYS A 157 27.25 -13.73 53.91
C LYS A 157 27.34 -14.99 54.78
N ILE A 158 28.39 -15.81 54.61
CA ILE A 158 28.64 -17.02 55.41
C ILE A 158 29.38 -16.69 56.72
N ARG A 159 30.08 -15.54 56.77
CA ARG A 159 30.94 -15.16 57.89
C ARG A 159 30.21 -14.44 59.03
N THR A 160 28.98 -13.97 58.79
CA THR A 160 28.18 -13.16 59.72
C THR A 160 26.97 -13.89 60.31
N SER A 161 26.88 -15.22 60.16
CA SER A 161 25.75 -16.03 60.68
C SER A 161 26.16 -17.06 61.74
N LYS A 162 27.17 -16.75 62.56
CA LYS A 162 27.52 -17.52 63.76
C LYS A 162 27.45 -16.62 64.98
#